data_AF-A0A9D4CNK5-F1
#
_entry.id   AF-A0A9D4CNK5-F1
#
_cell.length_a   1.000
_cell.length_b   1.000
_cell.length_c   1.000
_cell.angle_alpha   90.00
_cell.angle_beta   90.00
_cell.angle_gamma   90.00
#
_symmetry.space_group_name_H-M   'P 1'
#
loop_
_entity.id
_entity.type
_entity.pdbx_description
1 polymer ?
#
loop_
_entity_poly.entity_id
_entity_poly.type
_entity_poly.pdbx_seq_one_letter_code
_entity_poly.pdbx_strand_id
1 'polypeptide(L)'
;MASLLTKKLGMPIATTDIDVAHRLGKFAKNKSRPVIVKFLRRQTKIEIMKRAKMLKGSRLFINEDLTKLNAEVLASLRLKEPDLIERAWSFEG
;
A
#
# COMPACT_ATOMS: atom_id res chain seq x y z
N MET A 1 5.82 -4.89 12.49
CA MET A 1 5.34 -4.19 11.27
C MET A 1 6.32 -3.10 10.86
N ALA A 2 6.55 -2.10 11.70
CA ALA A 2 7.46 -0.97 11.43
C ALA A 2 8.89 -1.39 11.04
N SER A 3 9.51 -2.31 11.79
CA SER A 3 10.86 -2.82 11.50
C SER A 3 11.02 -3.47 10.11
N LEU A 4 9.97 -4.16 9.63
CA LEU A 4 9.96 -4.78 8.30
C LEU A 4 9.92 -3.73 7.19
N LEU A 5 9.05 -2.73 7.34
CA LEU A 5 8.93 -1.63 6.39
C LEU A 5 10.22 -0.82 6.34
N THR A 6 10.83 -0.52 7.49
CA THR A 6 12.11 0.20 7.56
C THR A 6 13.20 -0.52 6.78
N LYS A 7 13.36 -1.83 6.98
CA LYS A 7 14.38 -2.63 6.29
C LYS A 7 14.13 -2.75 4.78
N LYS A 8 12.88 -2.88 4.35
CA LYS A 8 12.53 -3.11 2.95
C LYS A 8 12.41 -1.83 2.12
N LEU A 9 12.02 -0.70 2.75
CA LEU A 9 11.80 0.58 2.08
C LEU A 9 12.96 1.58 2.29
N GLY A 10 13.94 1.25 3.15
CA GLY A 10 15.08 2.12 3.44
C GLY A 10 14.66 3.48 4.00
N MET A 11 13.59 3.51 4.79
CA MET A 11 13.03 4.72 5.42
C MET A 11 12.81 4.45 6.90
N PRO A 12 13.20 5.36 7.81
CA PRO A 12 12.86 5.22 9.21
C PRO A 12 11.34 5.35 9.38
N ILE A 13 10.68 4.27 9.81
CA ILE A 13 9.28 4.28 10.22
C ILE A 13 9.25 3.81 11.68
N ALA A 14 8.85 4.70 12.58
CA ALA A 14 8.66 4.40 13.98
C ALA A 14 7.24 3.87 14.23
N THR A 15 7.04 3.19 15.36
CA THR A 15 5.69 2.81 15.81
C THR A 15 4.83 4.04 16.09
N THR A 16 5.45 5.15 16.50
CA THR A 16 4.78 6.44 16.71
C THR A 16 4.29 7.09 15.43
N ASP A 17 4.69 6.63 14.25
CA ASP A 17 4.13 7.12 12.98
C ASP A 17 2.81 6.43 12.59
N ILE A 18 2.46 5.36 13.31
CA ILE A 18 1.28 4.54 13.07
C ILE A 18 0.20 4.91 14.09
N ASP A 19 -0.95 5.35 13.59
CA ASP A 19 -2.14 5.60 14.40
C ASP A 19 -2.81 4.27 14.76
N VAL A 20 -3.13 3.48 13.74
CA VAL A 20 -3.83 2.20 13.91
C VAL A 20 -3.24 1.17 12.94
N ALA A 21 -3.06 -0.06 13.41
CA ALA A 21 -2.72 -1.19 12.55
C ALA A 21 -3.43 -2.46 13.01
N HIS A 22 -4.16 -3.12 12.12
CA HIS A 22 -4.84 -4.38 12.43
C HIS A 22 -4.95 -5.29 11.20
N ARG A 23 -5.17 -6.58 11.46
CA ARG A 23 -5.31 -7.60 10.41
C ARG A 23 -6.75 -7.62 9.89
N LEU A 24 -6.92 -7.72 8.57
CA LEU A 24 -8.23 -7.86 7.93
C LEU A 24 -8.63 -9.33 7.74
N GLY A 25 -9.94 -9.60 7.68
CA GLY A 25 -10.51 -10.93 7.42
C GLY A 25 -10.43 -11.91 8.59
N LYS A 26 -10.90 -13.15 8.38
CA LYS A 26 -10.85 -14.23 9.38
C LYS A 26 -9.49 -14.95 9.37
N PHE A 27 -9.08 -15.50 10.53
CA PHE A 27 -7.88 -16.32 10.63
C PHE A 27 -8.03 -17.64 9.85
N ALA A 28 -6.96 -18.05 9.14
CA ALA A 28 -6.86 -19.33 8.47
C ALA A 28 -5.41 -19.83 8.53
N LYS A 29 -5.22 -21.11 8.87
CA LYS A 29 -3.93 -21.71 9.27
C LYS A 29 -2.80 -21.56 8.23
N ASN A 30 -3.13 -21.42 6.93
CA ASN A 30 -2.16 -21.33 5.83
C ASN A 30 -2.31 -20.06 4.99
N LYS A 31 -2.97 -19.00 5.51
CA LYS A 31 -3.18 -17.76 4.77
C LYS A 31 -2.69 -16.56 5.57
N SER A 32 -1.71 -15.84 5.00
CA SER A 32 -1.33 -14.54 5.55
C SER A 32 -2.47 -13.55 5.34
N ARG A 33 -2.91 -12.92 6.43
CA ARG A 33 -3.96 -11.90 6.39
C ARG A 33 -3.35 -10.54 6.06
N PRO A 34 -3.96 -9.73 5.18
CA PRO A 34 -3.49 -8.36 4.98
C PRO A 34 -3.59 -7.56 6.28
N VAL A 35 -2.70 -6.58 6.43
CA VAL A 35 -2.73 -5.62 7.54
C VAL A 35 -3.15 -4.29 6.93
N ILE A 36 -4.20 -3.68 7.47
CA ILE A 36 -4.53 -2.30 7.18
C ILE A 36 -3.82 -1.41 8.20
N VAL A 37 -3.23 -0.30 7.72
CA VAL A 37 -2.46 0.63 8.53
C VAL A 37 -2.93 2.05 8.25
N LYS A 38 -3.30 2.77 9.31
CA LYS A 38 -3.51 4.21 9.29
C LYS A 38 -2.25 4.87 9.86
N PHE A 39 -1.63 5.74 9.06
CA PHE A 39 -0.49 6.54 9.50
C PHE A 39 -0.98 7.88 10.07
N LEU A 40 -0.25 8.43 11.05
CA LEU A 40 -0.58 9.75 11.61
C LEU A 40 -0.39 10.87 10.58
N ARG A 41 0.63 10.76 9.73
CA ARG A 41 0.99 11.79 8.76
C ARG A 41 0.72 11.30 7.33
N ARG A 42 -0.04 12.09 6.55
CA ARG A 42 -0.28 11.83 5.12
C ARG A 42 1.03 11.72 4.34
N GLN A 43 2.03 12.55 4.67
CA GLN A 43 3.33 12.51 4.00
C GLN A 43 4.04 11.15 4.18
N THR A 44 3.97 10.56 5.38
CA THR A 44 4.56 9.24 5.65
C THR A 44 3.92 8.16 4.77
N LYS A 45 2.59 8.16 4.65
CA LYS A 45 1.87 7.27 3.74
C LYS A 45 2.33 7.46 2.29
N ILE A 46 2.39 8.70 1.80
CA ILE A 46 2.79 9.02 0.41
C ILE A 46 4.20 8.50 0.11
N GLU A 47 5.16 8.76 1.01
CA GLU A 47 6.54 8.30 0.82
C GLU A 47 6.67 6.77 0.84
N ILE A 48 5.90 6.10 1.70
CA ILE A 48 5.80 4.63 1.70
C ILE A 48 5.26 4.12 0.35
N MET A 49 4.21 4.74 -0.19
CA MET A 49 3.61 4.38 -1.47
C MET A 49 4.61 4.56 -2.64
N LYS A 50 5.34 5.67 -2.68
CA LYS A 50 6.38 5.92 -3.71
C LYS A 50 7.51 4.87 -3.68
N ARG A 51 7.83 4.35 -2.48
CA ARG A 51 8.89 3.35 -2.26
C ARG A 51 8.39 1.91 -2.36
N ALA A 52 7.08 1.66 -2.47
CA ALA A 52 6.51 0.32 -2.58
C ALA A 52 7.11 -0.49 -3.74
N LYS A 53 7.57 0.18 -4.82
CA LYS A 53 8.32 -0.44 -5.93
C LYS A 53 9.58 -1.21 -5.49
N MET A 54 10.19 -0.85 -4.36
CA MET A 54 11.36 -1.55 -3.78
C MET A 54 11.01 -2.96 -3.29
N LEU A 55 9.72 -3.28 -3.15
CA LEU A 55 9.25 -4.61 -2.77
C LEU A 55 9.18 -5.58 -3.96
N LYS A 56 9.45 -5.12 -5.19
CA LYS A 56 9.47 -5.98 -6.39
C LYS A 56 10.47 -7.13 -6.19
N GLY A 57 10.07 -8.34 -6.57
CA GLY A 57 10.85 -9.57 -6.33
C GLY A 57 10.71 -10.15 -4.92
N SER A 58 10.01 -9.46 -4.01
CA SER A 58 9.60 -10.02 -2.73
C SER A 58 8.18 -10.60 -2.79
N ARG A 59 7.76 -11.32 -1.75
CA ARG A 59 6.38 -11.80 -1.58
C ARG A 59 5.48 -10.78 -0.86
N LEU A 60 5.91 -9.53 -0.77
CA LEU A 60 5.20 -8.44 -0.10
C LEU A 60 4.75 -7.41 -1.13
N PHE A 61 3.57 -6.85 -0.91
CA PHE A 61 3.04 -5.74 -1.67
C PHE A 61 2.41 -4.72 -0.73
N ILE A 62 2.38 -3.47 -1.15
CA ILE A 62 1.69 -2.37 -0.46
C ILE A 62 0.77 -1.73 -1.48
N ASN A 63 -0.52 -1.71 -1.16
CA ASN A 63 -1.57 -1.08 -1.96
C ASN A 63 -2.38 -0.17 -1.05
N GLU A 64 -3.10 0.75 -1.67
CA GLU A 64 -4.07 1.56 -0.95
C GLU A 64 -5.38 0.82 -0.72
N ASP A 65 -6.05 1.19 0.37
CA ASP A 65 -7.41 0.76 0.65
C ASP A 65 -8.39 1.72 -0.04
N LEU A 66 -8.66 1.43 -1.31
CA LEU A 66 -9.58 2.22 -2.12
C LEU A 66 -11.01 1.72 -1.94
N THR A 67 -11.98 2.63 -2.06
CA THR A 67 -13.38 2.24 -2.25
C THR A 67 -13.51 1.42 -3.54
N LYS A 68 -14.54 0.57 -3.62
CA LYS A 68 -14.78 -0.29 -4.79
C LYS A 68 -14.78 0.51 -6.10
N LEU A 69 -15.49 1.63 -6.13
CA LEU A 69 -15.55 2.51 -7.30
C LEU A 69 -14.18 3.05 -7.69
N ASN A 70 -13.41 3.59 -6.73
CA ASN A 70 -12.08 4.14 -7.02
C ASN A 70 -11.11 3.05 -7.48
N ALA A 71 -11.20 1.84 -6.94
CA ALA A 71 -10.43 0.69 -7.38
C ALA A 71 -10.77 0.28 -8.81
N GLU A 72 -12.06 0.28 -9.17
CA GLU A 72 -12.54 -0.03 -10.52
C GLU A 72 -12.07 1.02 -11.54
N VAL A 73 -12.14 2.31 -11.20
CA VAL A 73 -11.63 3.40 -12.04
C VAL A 73 -10.12 3.26 -12.24
N LEU A 74 -9.34 3.05 -11.17
CA LEU A 74 -7.89 2.88 -11.30
C LEU A 74 -7.54 1.65 -12.16
N ALA A 75 -8.30 0.56 -12.02
CA ALA A 75 -8.12 -0.64 -12.82
C ALA A 75 -8.46 -0.41 -14.30
N SER A 76 -9.55 0.30 -14.61
CA SER A 76 -9.92 0.59 -15.99
C SER A 76 -8.87 1.44 -16.69
N LEU A 77 -8.35 2.48 -16.03
CA LEU A 77 -7.32 3.35 -16.60
C LEU A 77 -6.01 2.59 -16.88
N ARG A 78 -5.62 1.66 -15.99
CA ARG A 78 -4.40 0.87 -16.14
C ARG A 78 -4.49 -0.25 -17.16
N LEU A 79 -5.68 -0.83 -17.35
CA LEU A 79 -5.87 -2.03 -18.18
C LEU A 79 -6.43 -1.75 -19.58
N LYS A 80 -7.27 -0.71 -19.73
CA LYS A 80 -8.05 -0.49 -20.95
C LYS A 80 -7.47 0.59 -21.86
N GLU A 81 -6.63 1.49 -21.33
CA GLU A 81 -6.12 2.63 -22.09
C GLU A 81 -4.58 2.78 -21.98
N PRO A 82 -3.79 1.71 -22.19
CA PRO A 82 -2.33 1.80 -22.09
C PRO A 82 -1.72 2.77 -23.11
N ASP A 83 -2.38 2.97 -24.25
CA ASP A 83 -1.89 3.85 -25.32
C ASP A 83 -2.25 5.33 -25.10
N LEU A 84 -3.22 5.62 -24.23
CA LEU A 84 -3.67 7.00 -23.92
C LEU A 84 -3.13 7.49 -22.58
N ILE A 85 -2.83 6.59 -21.65
CA ILE A 85 -2.46 6.91 -20.28
C ILE A 85 -1.09 6.30 -19.95
N GLU A 86 -0.05 7.13 -19.90
CA GLU A 86 1.29 6.68 -19.52
C GLU A 86 1.32 6.14 -18.07
N ARG A 87 0.65 6.84 -17.13
CA ARG A 87 0.66 6.51 -15.69
C ARG A 87 -0.61 6.95 -14.98
N ALA A 88 -1.10 6.09 -14.07
CA ALA A 88 -2.17 6.41 -13.12
C ALA A 88 -1.78 6.01 -11.69
N TRP A 89 -2.04 6.90 -10.72
CA TRP A 89 -1.77 6.71 -9.29
C TRP A 89 -2.94 7.19 -8.43
N SER A 90 -3.06 6.63 -7.23
CA SER A 90 -4.13 6.97 -6.28
C SER A 90 -3.61 7.53 -4.95
N PHE A 91 -2.28 7.62 -4.75
CA PHE A 91 -1.71 7.84 -3.41
C PHE A 91 -2.06 9.17 -2.72
N GLU A 92 -2.62 10.10 -3.48
CA GLU A 92 -3.06 11.44 -3.03
C GLU A 92 -4.57 11.57 -2.81
N GLY A 93 -5.38 10.57 -3.20
CA GLY A 93 -6.84 10.69 -3.30
C GLY A 93 -7.27 10.54 -4.75
#